data_AF-A0D2W9-F1
#
_entry.id   AF-A0D2W9-F1
#
_cell.length_a   1.000
_cell.length_b   1.000
_cell.length_c   1.000
_cell.angle_alpha   90.00
_cell.angle_beta   90.00
_cell.angle_gamma   90.00
#
_symmetry.space_group_name_H-M   'P 1'
#
loop_
_entity.id
_entity.type
_entity.pdbx_description
1 polymer ?
#
loop_
_entity_poly.entity_id
_entity_poly.type
_entity_poly.pdbx_seq_one_letter_code
_entity_poly.pdbx_strand_id
1 'polypeptide(L)'
;MFILFLLISSQEISKKCICGHVFIQTQCENSGFCIWKNGVCFLNYGRAYISENQDESTCKNFAEEDCRIQKQCGFHQGNCISFVDCIVFNKDQCQQSSYRCVSDGKKCVEMLECNKYKTELGCANKNQKGLYCFWVQEMENKCREVAVCEELPYYLVSHMMCKQGLDGCTVNEQGYGCIKQKDQCTKYIYDFQCFESYKQIIKLLLGFKKQQMC
;
A
#
# COMPACT_ATOMS: atom_id res chain seq x y z
N MET A 1 42.51 37.95 0.45
CA MET A 1 42.84 36.51 0.33
C MET A 1 41.54 35.74 0.54
N PHE A 2 40.79 35.47 -0.54
CA PHE A 2 39.50 34.78 -0.48
C PHE A 2 39.73 33.27 -0.46
N ILE A 3 39.36 32.60 0.61
CA ILE A 3 39.36 31.13 0.72
C ILE A 3 38.01 30.64 0.18
N LEU A 4 38.03 30.02 -1.00
CA LEU A 4 36.88 29.27 -1.52
C LEU A 4 36.80 27.93 -0.76
N PHE A 5 35.88 27.83 0.20
CA PHE A 5 35.45 26.55 0.74
C PHE A 5 34.54 25.86 -0.29
N LEU A 6 35.07 24.86 -0.99
CA LEU A 6 34.28 23.95 -1.80
C LEU A 6 33.42 23.09 -0.87
N LEU A 7 32.12 23.39 -0.83
CA LEU A 7 31.09 22.51 -0.29
C LEU A 7 31.00 21.27 -1.16
N ILE A 8 31.65 20.18 -0.75
CA ILE A 8 31.39 18.87 -1.33
C ILE A 8 30.06 18.41 -0.72
N SER A 9 28.98 18.52 -1.52
CA SER A 9 27.73 17.84 -1.23
C SER A 9 28.01 16.35 -1.15
N SER A 10 27.77 15.72 0.00
CA SER A 10 27.78 14.27 0.12
C SER A 10 26.64 13.70 -0.74
N GLN A 11 26.96 13.28 -1.96
CA GLN A 11 26.06 12.42 -2.73
C GLN A 11 25.92 11.12 -1.95
N GLU A 12 24.70 10.75 -1.57
CA GLU A 12 24.44 9.41 -1.07
C GLU A 12 24.83 8.40 -2.15
N ILE A 13 25.96 7.73 -1.97
CA ILE A 13 26.49 6.77 -2.93
C ILE A 13 25.51 5.60 -3.01
N SER A 14 24.96 5.36 -4.21
CA SER A 14 24.01 4.27 -4.45
C SER A 14 24.57 2.93 -3.96
N LYS A 15 23.75 2.13 -3.28
CA LYS A 15 24.12 0.77 -2.82
C LYS A 15 24.63 -0.13 -3.98
N LYS A 16 24.15 0.12 -5.20
CA LYS A 16 24.64 -0.54 -6.42
C LYS A 16 26.12 -0.19 -6.69
N CYS A 17 26.50 1.07 -6.52
CA CYS A 17 27.89 1.52 -6.64
C CYS A 17 28.75 0.95 -5.52
N ILE A 18 28.21 0.86 -4.29
CA ILE A 18 28.92 0.28 -3.15
C ILE A 18 29.32 -1.17 -3.45
N CYS A 19 28.39 -2.04 -3.84
CA CYS A 19 28.74 -3.43 -4.15
C CYS A 19 29.65 -3.54 -5.40
N GLY A 20 29.48 -2.66 -6.39
CA GLY A 20 30.26 -2.68 -7.63
C GLY A 20 31.74 -2.31 -7.47
N HIS A 21 32.13 -1.66 -6.37
CA HIS A 21 33.52 -1.28 -6.08
C HIS A 21 34.23 -2.18 -5.07
N VAL A 22 33.57 -3.25 -4.61
CA VAL A 22 34.15 -4.20 -3.66
C VAL A 22 34.75 -5.38 -4.42
N PHE A 23 36.08 -5.51 -4.36
CA PHE A 23 36.85 -6.57 -5.05
C PHE A 23 37.35 -7.66 -4.10
N ILE A 24 36.95 -7.62 -2.84
CA ILE A 24 37.40 -8.55 -1.80
C ILE A 24 36.18 -9.27 -1.22
N GLN A 25 36.21 -10.59 -1.26
CA GLN A 25 35.10 -11.45 -0.83
C GLN A 25 34.63 -11.15 0.59
N THR A 26 35.55 -11.10 1.55
CA THR A 26 35.22 -10.86 2.97
C THR A 26 34.58 -9.49 3.19
N GLN A 27 34.98 -8.47 2.43
CA GLN A 27 34.36 -7.15 2.50
C GLN A 27 32.95 -7.14 1.90
N CYS A 28 32.73 -7.93 0.85
CA CYS A 28 31.42 -8.10 0.23
C CYS A 28 30.44 -8.79 1.20
N GLU A 29 30.88 -9.87 1.83
CA GLU A 29 30.08 -10.67 2.76
C GLU A 29 29.75 -9.90 4.06
N ASN A 30 30.68 -9.06 4.55
CA ASN A 30 30.47 -8.24 5.73
C ASN A 30 29.55 -7.01 5.51
N SER A 31 29.18 -6.71 4.26
CA SER A 31 28.34 -5.54 3.95
C SER A 31 26.89 -5.67 4.44
N GLY A 32 26.39 -6.90 4.63
CA GLY A 32 24.99 -7.18 5.00
C GLY A 32 23.95 -6.92 3.89
N PHE A 33 24.34 -6.32 2.77
CA PHE A 33 23.46 -6.03 1.62
C PHE A 33 24.07 -6.32 0.25
N CYS A 34 25.28 -6.90 0.20
CA CYS A 34 25.90 -7.46 -1.00
C CYS A 34 26.13 -8.99 -0.85
N ILE A 35 26.33 -9.68 -1.97
CA ILE A 35 26.67 -11.10 -2.09
C ILE A 35 27.87 -11.27 -3.01
N TRP A 36 28.75 -12.21 -2.68
CA TRP A 36 29.87 -12.59 -3.52
C TRP A 36 29.50 -13.79 -4.40
N LYS A 37 29.61 -13.66 -5.72
CA LYS A 37 29.37 -14.77 -6.66
C LYS A 37 30.37 -14.68 -7.82
N ASN A 38 31.01 -15.79 -8.17
CA ASN A 38 31.93 -15.89 -9.32
C ASN A 38 33.04 -14.82 -9.34
N GLY A 39 33.62 -14.48 -8.18
CA GLY A 39 34.72 -13.52 -8.08
C GLY A 39 34.31 -12.05 -8.17
N VAL A 40 33.00 -11.75 -8.08
CA VAL A 40 32.46 -10.38 -8.16
C VAL A 40 31.45 -10.15 -7.04
N CYS A 41 31.46 -8.94 -6.47
CA CYS A 41 30.50 -8.52 -5.46
C CYS A 41 29.25 -7.88 -6.10
N PHE A 42 28.06 -8.30 -5.67
CA PHE A 42 26.78 -7.86 -6.20
C PHE A 42 25.84 -7.43 -5.09
N LEU A 43 24.86 -6.56 -5.37
CA LEU A 43 23.80 -6.24 -4.40
C LEU A 43 22.93 -7.49 -4.12
N ASN A 44 22.70 -7.78 -2.83
CA ASN A 44 22.02 -8.99 -2.32
C ASN A 44 20.53 -9.09 -2.67
N TYR A 45 19.92 -8.09 -3.29
CA TYR A 45 18.46 -8.14 -3.54
C TYR A 45 18.02 -7.86 -4.97
N GLY A 46 18.97 -7.85 -5.92
CA GLY A 46 18.63 -7.53 -7.32
C GLY A 46 19.24 -8.47 -8.35
N ARG A 47 20.53 -8.81 -8.26
CA ARG A 47 21.21 -9.43 -9.43
C ARG A 47 21.06 -10.95 -9.54
N ALA A 48 20.91 -11.69 -8.43
CA ALA A 48 20.65 -13.13 -8.49
C ALA A 48 19.32 -13.46 -9.18
N TYR A 49 18.29 -12.63 -8.98
CA TYR A 49 16.97 -12.78 -9.61
C TYR A 49 16.94 -12.33 -11.07
N ILE A 50 17.72 -11.30 -11.42
CA ILE A 50 17.84 -10.80 -12.80
C ILE A 50 18.58 -11.81 -13.67
N SER A 51 19.61 -12.51 -13.18
CA SER A 51 20.41 -13.42 -14.02
C SER A 51 19.78 -14.80 -14.28
N GLU A 52 18.89 -15.29 -13.42
CA GLU A 52 18.33 -16.65 -13.55
C GLU A 52 16.96 -16.69 -14.26
N ASN A 53 16.32 -15.53 -14.49
CA ASN A 53 14.96 -15.46 -15.09
C ASN A 53 14.77 -14.38 -16.16
N GLN A 54 15.82 -13.68 -16.62
CA GLN A 54 15.63 -12.63 -17.64
C GLN A 54 15.57 -13.10 -19.09
N ASP A 55 16.03 -14.31 -19.43
CA ASP A 55 16.10 -14.66 -20.86
C ASP A 55 14.72 -14.95 -21.50
N GLU A 56 13.66 -15.11 -20.68
CA GLU A 56 12.30 -15.40 -21.18
C GLU A 56 11.17 -14.65 -20.43
N SER A 57 11.51 -13.67 -19.57
CA SER A 57 10.50 -12.93 -18.80
C SER A 57 9.76 -11.91 -19.67
N THR A 58 8.44 -12.10 -19.82
CA THR A 58 7.53 -11.15 -20.49
C THR A 58 7.43 -9.78 -19.78
N CYS A 59 7.94 -9.68 -18.54
CA CYS A 59 7.86 -8.47 -17.73
C CYS A 59 8.62 -7.28 -18.32
N LYS A 60 9.68 -7.53 -19.10
CA LYS A 60 10.50 -6.47 -19.73
C LYS A 60 9.71 -5.54 -20.64
N ASN A 61 8.53 -5.97 -21.10
CA ASN A 61 7.68 -5.21 -22.04
C ASN A 61 6.74 -4.22 -21.34
N PHE A 62 6.64 -4.25 -20.01
CA PHE A 62 5.73 -3.37 -19.28
C PHE A 62 6.45 -2.10 -18.78
N ALA A 63 5.80 -0.96 -18.98
CA ALA A 63 6.15 0.28 -18.28
C ALA A 63 5.89 0.13 -16.77
N GLU A 64 6.42 1.05 -15.95
CA GLU A 64 6.33 1.00 -14.49
C GLU A 64 4.89 0.82 -13.97
N GLU A 65 3.96 1.60 -14.50
CA GLU A 65 2.54 1.59 -14.09
C GLU A 65 1.81 0.29 -14.43
N ASP A 66 2.14 -0.32 -15.57
CA ASP A 66 1.60 -1.62 -15.96
C ASP A 66 2.29 -2.75 -15.21
N CYS A 67 3.59 -2.63 -14.98
CA CYS A 67 4.42 -3.61 -14.29
C CYS A 67 3.88 -3.89 -12.88
N ARG A 68 3.59 -2.83 -12.12
CA ARG A 68 3.15 -2.95 -10.72
C ARG A 68 1.80 -3.65 -10.58
N ILE A 69 0.97 -3.69 -11.64
CA ILE A 69 -0.34 -4.35 -11.63
C ILE A 69 -0.30 -5.77 -12.23
N GLN A 70 0.82 -6.18 -12.84
CA GLN A 70 0.94 -7.54 -13.36
C GLN A 70 1.12 -8.55 -12.22
N LYS A 71 0.39 -9.66 -12.31
CA LYS A 71 0.43 -10.74 -11.31
C LYS A 71 1.83 -11.35 -11.13
N GLN A 72 2.59 -11.45 -12.22
CA GLN A 72 3.89 -12.10 -12.28
C GLN A 72 5.05 -11.11 -12.43
N CYS A 73 4.82 -9.80 -12.28
CA CYS A 73 5.88 -8.80 -12.37
C CYS A 73 5.90 -7.87 -11.15
N GLY A 74 7.04 -7.21 -10.96
CA GLY A 74 7.21 -6.15 -9.98
C GLY A 74 8.27 -5.17 -10.42
N PHE A 75 8.07 -3.90 -10.08
CA PHE A 75 8.97 -2.83 -10.42
C PHE A 75 10.06 -2.67 -9.35
N HIS A 76 11.31 -2.78 -9.77
CA HIS A 76 12.47 -2.71 -8.89
C HIS A 76 13.59 -1.91 -9.54
N GLN A 77 14.01 -0.82 -8.88
CA GLN A 77 15.16 0.01 -9.29
C GLN A 77 15.12 0.41 -10.77
N GLY A 78 13.98 0.89 -11.25
CA GLY A 78 13.83 1.35 -12.64
C GLY A 78 13.55 0.25 -13.66
N ASN A 79 13.38 -1.01 -13.24
CA ASN A 79 13.17 -2.14 -14.15
C ASN A 79 11.94 -2.95 -13.75
N CYS A 80 11.18 -3.40 -14.74
CA CYS A 80 10.16 -4.41 -14.52
C CYS A 80 10.78 -5.80 -14.57
N ILE A 81 10.66 -6.54 -13.47
CA ILE A 81 11.24 -7.88 -13.30
C ILE A 81 10.14 -8.88 -12.95
N SER A 82 10.42 -10.18 -13.13
CA SER A 82 9.53 -11.23 -12.65
C SER A 82 9.34 -11.13 -11.13
N PHE A 83 8.08 -11.20 -10.69
CA PHE A 83 7.71 -11.18 -9.28
C PHE A 83 8.12 -12.51 -8.63
N VAL A 84 8.80 -12.43 -7.49
CA VAL A 84 9.16 -13.61 -6.69
C VAL A 84 8.62 -13.45 -5.27
N ASP A 85 9.05 -12.40 -4.57
CA ASP A 85 8.65 -12.11 -3.20
C ASP A 85 8.69 -10.60 -2.95
N CYS A 86 7.87 -10.11 -2.02
CA CYS A 86 7.84 -8.70 -1.64
C CYS A 86 9.13 -8.23 -0.94
N ILE A 87 9.87 -9.11 -0.26
CA ILE A 87 11.05 -8.75 0.55
C ILE A 87 12.17 -8.09 -0.26
N VAL A 88 12.17 -8.27 -1.59
CA VAL A 88 13.16 -7.68 -2.50
C VAL A 88 12.91 -6.19 -2.73
N PHE A 89 11.70 -5.70 -2.46
CA PHE A 89 11.33 -4.31 -2.72
C PHE A 89 11.68 -3.39 -1.55
N ASN A 90 11.88 -2.11 -1.87
CA ASN A 90 12.12 -1.09 -0.86
C ASN A 90 10.88 -0.91 0.01
N LYS A 91 11.04 -0.98 1.35
CA LYS A 91 9.96 -0.84 2.34
C LYS A 91 9.09 0.41 2.17
N ASP A 92 9.65 1.47 1.59
CA ASP A 92 8.98 2.76 1.38
C ASP A 92 8.27 2.83 0.01
N GLN A 93 8.41 1.80 -0.82
CA GLN A 93 7.88 1.74 -2.19
C GLN A 93 7.14 0.41 -2.47
N CYS A 94 6.72 -0.34 -1.46
CA CYS A 94 6.11 -1.67 -1.64
C CYS A 94 4.96 -1.69 -2.67
N GLN A 95 4.00 -0.77 -2.50
CA GLN A 95 2.82 -0.66 -3.37
C GLN A 95 3.15 -0.07 -4.76
N GLN A 96 4.25 0.69 -4.87
CA GLN A 96 4.75 1.17 -6.16
C GLN A 96 5.46 0.04 -6.92
N SER A 97 6.11 -0.87 -6.19
CA SER A 97 6.77 -2.04 -6.75
C SER A 97 5.78 -3.11 -7.20
N SER A 98 4.74 -3.42 -6.42
CA SER A 98 3.72 -4.38 -6.81
C SER A 98 2.44 -4.16 -6.00
N TYR A 99 1.28 -4.30 -6.65
CA TYR A 99 -0.03 -4.26 -6.00
C TYR A 99 -0.17 -5.34 -4.89
N ARG A 100 0.64 -6.39 -4.95
CA ARG A 100 0.66 -7.51 -3.99
C ARG A 100 1.42 -7.19 -2.71
N CYS A 101 2.19 -6.11 -2.65
CA CYS A 101 3.16 -5.87 -1.57
C CYS A 101 2.80 -4.66 -0.72
N VAL A 102 2.70 -4.85 0.58
CA VAL A 102 2.47 -3.78 1.57
C VAL A 102 3.67 -3.64 2.51
N SER A 103 3.79 -2.50 3.19
CA SER A 103 4.82 -2.32 4.21
C SER A 103 4.33 -2.82 5.56
N ASP A 104 5.15 -3.61 6.26
CA ASP A 104 4.91 -3.94 7.68
C ASP A 104 5.57 -2.91 8.63
N GLY A 105 6.16 -1.85 8.08
CA GLY A 105 6.95 -0.84 8.79
C GLY A 105 8.45 -1.12 8.80
N LYS A 106 8.88 -2.36 8.56
CA LYS A 106 10.30 -2.76 8.50
C LYS A 106 10.71 -3.19 7.10
N LYS A 107 9.85 -3.90 6.40
CA LYS A 107 10.06 -4.45 5.06
C LYS A 107 8.76 -4.50 4.27
N CYS A 108 8.88 -4.77 2.98
CA CYS A 108 7.73 -5.19 2.20
C CYS A 108 7.37 -6.64 2.51
N VAL A 109 6.09 -6.89 2.66
CA VAL A 109 5.49 -8.22 2.85
C VAL A 109 4.33 -8.37 1.87
N GLU A 110 3.92 -9.60 1.58
CA GLU A 110 2.70 -9.81 0.82
C GLU A 110 1.50 -9.22 1.56
N MET A 111 0.53 -8.73 0.80
CA MET A 111 -0.77 -8.34 1.34
C MET A 111 -1.46 -9.57 1.90
N LEU A 112 -1.98 -9.48 3.13
CA LEU A 112 -2.59 -10.60 3.85
C LEU A 112 -4.03 -10.28 4.24
N GLU A 113 -4.75 -11.28 4.73
CA GLU A 113 -5.97 -11.02 5.51
C GLU A 113 -5.62 -10.23 6.78
N CYS A 114 -6.53 -9.35 7.24
CA CYS A 114 -6.23 -8.43 8.35
C CYS A 114 -5.68 -9.15 9.59
N ASN A 115 -6.31 -10.27 9.96
CA ASN A 115 -5.93 -11.09 11.11
C ASN A 115 -4.56 -11.79 11.00
N LYS A 116 -3.82 -11.59 9.91
CA LYS A 116 -2.45 -12.09 9.72
C LYS A 116 -1.40 -10.98 9.84
N TYR A 117 -1.79 -9.71 9.82
CA TYR A 117 -0.85 -8.62 10.06
C TYR A 117 -0.37 -8.63 11.51
N LYS A 118 0.96 -8.57 11.67
CA LYS A 118 1.62 -8.65 12.98
C LYS A 118 2.07 -7.30 13.52
N THR A 119 1.95 -6.24 12.72
CA THR A 119 2.36 -4.88 13.07
C THR A 119 1.22 -3.92 12.79
N GLU A 120 1.16 -2.84 13.55
CA GLU A 120 0.18 -1.76 13.37
C GLU A 120 0.28 -1.14 11.98
N LEU A 121 1.51 -0.87 11.50
CA LEU A 121 1.74 -0.36 10.14
C LEU A 121 1.31 -1.36 9.06
N GLY A 122 1.52 -2.66 9.27
CA GLY A 122 0.98 -3.69 8.38
C GLY A 122 -0.54 -3.65 8.36
N CYS A 123 -1.16 -3.54 9.53
CA CYS A 123 -2.61 -3.47 9.71
C CYS A 123 -3.24 -2.18 9.17
N ALA A 124 -2.49 -1.11 8.97
CA ALA A 124 -3.02 0.11 8.34
C ALA A 124 -3.31 -0.07 6.83
N ASN A 125 -2.82 -1.16 6.23
CA ASN A 125 -3.08 -1.48 4.83
C ASN A 125 -4.41 -2.22 4.66
N LYS A 126 -4.92 -2.22 3.42
CA LYS A 126 -6.04 -3.08 3.04
C LYS A 126 -5.63 -4.56 3.00
N ASN A 127 -6.61 -5.46 3.12
CA ASN A 127 -6.41 -6.87 2.85
C ASN A 127 -6.47 -7.18 1.34
N GLN A 128 -6.25 -8.44 1.00
CA GLN A 128 -6.27 -8.96 -0.38
C GLN A 128 -7.62 -8.75 -1.11
N LYS A 129 -8.71 -8.51 -0.38
CA LYS A 129 -10.04 -8.23 -0.92
C LYS A 129 -10.31 -6.73 -1.08
N GLY A 130 -9.35 -5.88 -0.73
CA GLY A 130 -9.49 -4.42 -0.75
C GLY A 130 -10.26 -3.85 0.46
N LEU A 131 -10.52 -4.66 1.50
CA LEU A 131 -11.18 -4.22 2.73
C LEU A 131 -10.17 -3.55 3.67
N TYR A 132 -10.63 -2.55 4.41
CA TYR A 132 -9.82 -1.87 5.41
C TYR A 132 -9.65 -2.72 6.67
N CYS A 133 -8.46 -2.63 7.26
CA CYS A 133 -8.11 -3.28 8.51
C CYS A 133 -7.99 -2.25 9.64
N PHE A 134 -8.18 -2.70 10.87
CA PHE A 134 -8.14 -1.89 12.09
C PHE A 134 -7.30 -2.57 13.17
N TRP A 135 -6.41 -1.80 13.80
CA TRP A 135 -5.52 -2.28 14.85
C TRP A 135 -6.10 -2.03 16.24
N VAL A 136 -6.30 -3.10 17.02
CA VAL A 136 -6.83 -3.10 18.38
C VAL A 136 -5.70 -3.43 19.35
N GLN A 137 -5.32 -2.47 20.19
CA GLN A 137 -4.14 -2.59 21.05
C GLN A 137 -4.24 -3.72 22.10
N GLU A 138 -5.45 -4.02 22.57
CA GLU A 138 -5.73 -4.89 23.72
C GLU A 138 -6.01 -6.36 23.37
N MET A 139 -5.85 -6.78 22.11
CA MET A 139 -6.10 -8.18 21.68
C MET A 139 -4.80 -8.96 21.41
N GLU A 140 -4.84 -10.30 21.50
CA GLU A 140 -3.73 -11.15 21.02
C GLU A 140 -3.57 -11.04 19.50
N ASN A 141 -4.69 -11.10 18.76
CA ASN A 141 -4.73 -10.78 17.34
C ASN A 141 -5.14 -9.33 17.15
N LYS A 142 -4.13 -8.45 17.19
CA LYS A 142 -4.32 -7.00 17.19
C LYS A 142 -4.87 -6.45 15.89
N CYS A 143 -4.99 -7.21 14.81
CA CYS A 143 -5.52 -6.70 13.55
C CYS A 143 -6.78 -7.44 13.11
N ARG A 144 -7.82 -6.71 12.71
CA ARG A 144 -9.04 -7.28 12.14
C ARG A 144 -9.60 -6.39 11.05
N GLU A 145 -10.60 -6.87 10.32
CA GLU A 145 -11.37 -6.00 9.42
C GLU A 145 -12.10 -4.92 10.23
N VAL A 146 -12.27 -3.75 9.61
CA VAL A 146 -13.08 -2.65 10.14
C VAL A 146 -14.52 -3.13 10.35
N ALA A 147 -15.09 -2.83 11.52
CA ALA A 147 -16.44 -3.25 11.90
C ALA A 147 -17.41 -2.08 12.03
N VAL A 148 -16.92 -0.87 12.32
CA VAL A 148 -17.71 0.36 12.42
C VAL A 148 -17.08 1.49 11.62
N CYS A 149 -17.88 2.49 11.24
CA CYS A 149 -17.44 3.57 10.37
C CYS A 149 -16.28 4.37 10.94
N GLU A 150 -16.26 4.55 12.26
CA GLU A 150 -15.29 5.35 13.01
C GLU A 150 -13.89 4.69 13.05
N GLU A 151 -13.79 3.41 12.68
CA GLU A 151 -12.53 2.68 12.53
C GLU A 151 -11.93 2.81 11.12
N LEU A 152 -12.69 3.35 10.15
CA LEU A 152 -12.14 3.64 8.84
C LEU A 152 -11.06 4.73 8.91
N PRO A 153 -10.11 4.75 7.96
CA PRO A 153 -9.03 5.72 8.01
C PRO A 153 -9.51 7.18 7.98
N TYR A 154 -8.88 8.03 8.80
CA TYR A 154 -9.19 9.46 8.86
C TYR A 154 -8.93 10.22 7.55
N TYR A 155 -8.09 9.70 6.65
CA TYR A 155 -7.81 10.33 5.35
C TYR A 155 -8.95 10.17 4.33
N LEU A 156 -10.03 9.43 4.65
CA LEU A 156 -11.21 9.38 3.80
C LEU A 156 -11.99 10.68 3.95
N VAL A 157 -12.14 11.43 2.86
CA VAL A 157 -12.67 12.81 2.86
C VAL A 157 -13.99 12.98 2.11
N SER A 158 -14.65 11.87 1.75
CA SER A 158 -15.91 11.93 1.01
C SER A 158 -16.84 10.79 1.36
N HIS A 159 -18.14 11.02 1.14
CA HIS A 159 -19.16 9.97 1.28
C HIS A 159 -18.85 8.75 0.43
N MET A 160 -18.43 8.93 -0.82
CA MET A 160 -18.10 7.82 -1.71
C MET A 160 -16.96 6.96 -1.15
N MET A 161 -15.92 7.61 -0.61
CA MET A 161 -14.81 6.90 0.03
C MET A 161 -15.26 6.13 1.29
N CYS A 162 -16.05 6.76 2.15
CA CYS A 162 -16.57 6.11 3.36
C CYS A 162 -17.50 4.93 3.03
N LYS A 163 -18.45 5.13 2.11
CA LYS A 163 -19.39 4.10 1.64
C LYS A 163 -18.69 2.92 0.98
N GLN A 164 -17.63 3.18 0.20
CA GLN A 164 -16.79 2.12 -0.38
C GLN A 164 -15.99 1.38 0.68
N GLY A 165 -15.59 2.06 1.77
CA GLY A 165 -14.85 1.43 2.87
C GLY A 165 -15.73 0.51 3.72
N LEU A 166 -16.92 0.96 4.07
CA LEU A 166 -17.94 0.18 4.77
C LEU A 166 -19.33 0.73 4.41
N ASP A 167 -20.22 -0.14 3.92
CA ASP A 167 -21.56 0.31 3.49
C ASP A 167 -22.36 0.86 4.68
N GLY A 168 -23.11 1.94 4.42
CA GLY A 168 -23.83 2.68 5.46
C GLY A 168 -22.99 3.73 6.20
N CYS A 169 -21.76 4.00 5.77
CA CYS A 169 -20.93 5.09 6.28
C CYS A 169 -21.00 6.35 5.39
N THR A 170 -20.78 7.51 6.00
CA THR A 170 -20.63 8.82 5.34
C THR A 170 -19.48 9.60 5.96
N VAL A 171 -19.12 10.75 5.39
CA VAL A 171 -18.05 11.62 5.90
C VAL A 171 -18.45 12.29 7.23
N ASN A 172 -17.48 12.44 8.13
CA ASN A 172 -17.68 13.13 9.41
C ASN A 172 -17.93 14.64 9.23
N GLU A 173 -18.41 15.31 10.28
CA GLU A 173 -18.72 16.74 10.30
C GLU A 173 -17.49 17.63 10.12
N GLN A 174 -16.29 17.11 10.41
CA GLN A 174 -15.02 17.78 10.15
C GLN A 174 -14.60 17.71 8.67
N GLY A 175 -15.32 16.96 7.82
CA GLY A 175 -15.00 16.76 6.40
C GLY A 175 -13.94 15.69 6.13
N TYR A 176 -13.47 14.98 7.16
CA TYR A 176 -12.54 13.86 7.05
C TYR A 176 -12.86 12.78 8.10
N GLY A 177 -12.45 11.55 7.83
CA GLY A 177 -12.91 10.39 8.59
C GLY A 177 -14.38 10.07 8.32
N CYS A 178 -14.82 8.93 8.84
CA CYS A 178 -16.13 8.39 8.54
C CYS A 178 -16.97 8.20 9.81
N ILE A 179 -18.27 8.36 9.65
CA ILE A 179 -19.30 8.12 10.66
C ILE A 179 -20.42 7.30 10.06
N LYS A 180 -21.25 6.70 10.91
CA LYS A 180 -22.48 6.05 10.46
C LYS A 180 -23.42 7.05 9.79
N GLN A 181 -23.93 6.70 8.62
CA GLN A 181 -24.96 7.47 7.93
C GLN A 181 -26.25 7.46 8.75
N LYS A 182 -26.78 8.64 9.03
CA LYS A 182 -28.04 8.89 9.74
C LYS A 182 -29.22 8.68 8.78
N ASP A 183 -30.37 8.26 9.32
CA ASP A 183 -31.59 7.97 8.53
C ASP A 183 -32.26 9.23 7.93
N GLN A 184 -31.93 10.42 8.42
CA GLN A 184 -32.57 11.67 8.01
C GLN A 184 -31.53 12.77 7.94
N CYS A 185 -31.60 13.57 6.87
CA CYS A 185 -30.66 14.66 6.64
C CYS A 185 -30.76 15.78 7.69
N THR A 186 -31.94 15.97 8.27
CA THR A 186 -32.17 16.90 9.39
C THR A 186 -31.36 16.58 10.64
N LYS A 187 -30.77 15.38 10.73
CA LYS A 187 -29.89 14.99 11.83
C LYS A 187 -28.42 15.36 11.59
N TYR A 188 -28.06 15.89 10.42
CA TYR A 188 -26.72 16.42 10.16
C TYR A 188 -26.67 17.92 10.45
N ILE A 189 -25.47 18.37 10.82
CA ILE A 189 -25.17 19.79 11.00
C ILE A 189 -24.90 20.44 9.64
N TYR A 190 -24.24 19.71 8.73
CA TYR A 190 -23.82 20.20 7.42
C TYR A 190 -24.42 19.40 6.27
N ASP A 191 -24.84 20.12 5.22
CA ASP A 191 -25.50 19.55 4.04
C ASP A 191 -24.61 18.56 3.29
N PHE A 192 -23.29 18.76 3.28
CA PHE A 192 -22.36 17.87 2.59
C PHE A 192 -22.33 16.44 3.16
N GLN A 193 -22.94 16.19 4.32
CA GLN A 193 -23.06 14.86 4.93
C GLN A 193 -24.35 14.14 4.52
N CYS A 194 -25.33 14.88 4.00
CA CYS A 194 -26.63 14.37 3.60
C CYS A 194 -26.53 13.65 2.26
N PHE A 195 -26.61 12.32 2.31
CA PHE A 195 -26.79 11.47 1.13
C PHE A 195 -27.99 10.56 1.36
N GLU A 196 -28.76 10.31 0.30
CA GLU A 196 -29.92 9.41 0.40
C GLU A 196 -29.45 7.97 0.55
N SER A 197 -29.97 7.26 1.56
CA SER A 197 -29.73 5.82 1.67
C SER A 197 -30.54 5.06 0.62
N TYR A 198 -30.03 3.93 0.14
CA TYR A 198 -30.78 3.06 -0.79
C TYR A 198 -32.13 2.60 -0.19
N LYS A 199 -32.22 2.46 1.14
CA LYS A 199 -33.48 2.22 1.85
C LYS A 199 -34.45 3.40 1.75
N GLN A 200 -33.95 4.64 1.78
CA GLN A 200 -34.77 5.84 1.56
C GLN A 200 -35.32 5.88 0.14
N ILE A 201 -34.47 5.60 -0.84
CA ILE A 201 -34.84 5.52 -2.26
C ILE A 201 -35.91 4.45 -2.47
N ILE A 202 -35.70 3.24 -1.94
CA ILE A 202 -36.72 2.17 -2.00
C ILE A 202 -38.00 2.58 -1.27
N LYS A 203 -37.93 3.22 -0.09
CA LYS A 203 -39.12 3.67 0.63
C LYS A 203 -39.90 4.74 -0.15
N LEU A 204 -39.22 5.66 -0.81
CA LEU A 204 -39.83 6.62 -1.73
C LEU A 204 -40.47 5.89 -2.91
N LEU A 205 -39.74 5.01 -3.61
CA LEU A 205 -40.24 4.25 -4.75
C LEU A 205 -41.43 3.33 -4.40
N LEU A 206 -41.41 2.67 -3.23
CA LEU A 206 -42.52 1.85 -2.74
C LEU A 206 -43.70 2.71 -2.23
N GLY A 207 -43.42 3.90 -1.71
CA GLY A 207 -44.43 4.89 -1.35
C GLY A 207 -45.20 5.41 -2.56
N PHE A 208 -44.50 5.70 -3.66
CA PHE A 208 -45.12 6.07 -4.95
C PHE A 208 -45.98 4.95 -5.53
N LYS A 209 -45.58 3.67 -5.39
CA LYS A 209 -46.43 2.54 -5.82
C LYS A 209 -47.72 2.38 -5.02
N LYS A 210 -47.75 2.77 -3.74
CA LYS A 210 -48.98 2.70 -2.92
C LYS A 210 -49.98 3.83 -3.21
N GLN A 211 -49.53 4.96 -3.75
CA GLN A 211 -50.42 6.09 -4.10
C GLN A 211 -50.99 6.00 -5.52
N GLN A 212 -50.54 5.04 -6.34
CA GLN A 212 -51.04 4.81 -7.70
C GLN A 212 -52.04 3.66 -7.82
N MET A 213 -52.45 3.07 -6.69
CA MET A 213 -53.55 2.10 -6.57
C MET A 213 -54.66 2.71 -5.70
N CYS A 214 -55.33 3.72 -6.23
CA CYS A 214 -56.67 4.16 -5.84
C CYS A 214 -57.37 4.61 -7.12
#